data_AF-A0A2H9LHH1-F1
#
_entry.id   AF-A0A2H9LHH1-F1
#
_cell.length_a   1.000
_cell.length_b   1.000
_cell.length_c   1.000
_cell.angle_alpha   90.00
_cell.angle_beta   90.00
_cell.angle_gamma   90.00
#
_symmetry.space_group_name_H-M   'P 1'
#
loop_
_entity.id
_entity.type
_entity.pdbx_description
1 polymer ?
#
loop_
_entity_poly.entity_id
_entity_poly.type
_entity_poly.pdbx_seq_one_letter_code
_entity_poly.pdbx_strand_id
1 'polypeptide(L)'
;MADIIKYYKEIKVPAIVAITDVSAYVYAREDADALAKEHNGVIADMPRLIAELGNAKARTAIRKRYADVNSAEYQGQTEEGRVYAVGHSLGPLTTTERIKQGIKNIHMYGFLSLNATEWKTFMNNPEMVPLDDIKKGFSSSQPYAIFANLDKDNVVINDSGLLDYDHFMKDDRLLMVAGSLESRENIANILFKEEKRRVVGSYHRIKEGTFNNSGRPVFLDSSYGGFDSKDGSGYYERGRFVVVAPEAHVRTGYSNHKEFLEAKVKESMDARKPIQVNGGVYAFIPDVCLSKR
;
A
#
# COMPACT_ATOMS: atom_id res chain seq x y z
N MET A 1 -45.63 12.59 10.83
CA MET A 1 -44.30 12.63 11.49
C MET A 1 -43.93 11.33 12.20
N ALA A 2 -44.65 10.24 11.94
CA ALA A 2 -44.18 8.87 12.06
C ALA A 2 -44.15 8.32 10.62
N ASP A 3 -43.32 7.31 10.32
CA ASP A 3 -43.22 6.59 9.04
C ASP A 3 -42.11 6.98 8.03
N ILE A 4 -40.90 7.35 8.50
CA ILE A 4 -39.66 7.32 7.68
C ILE A 4 -38.55 6.48 8.33
N ILE A 5 -38.89 5.61 9.30
CA ILE A 5 -37.92 4.73 9.96
C ILE A 5 -38.35 3.27 9.76
N LYS A 6 -38.21 2.74 8.54
CA LYS A 6 -38.32 1.29 8.34
C LYS A 6 -37.51 0.67 7.19
N TYR A 7 -36.62 1.41 6.50
CA TYR A 7 -35.92 0.85 5.34
C TYR A 7 -34.44 1.26 5.16
N TYR A 8 -33.66 1.32 6.24
CA TYR A 8 -32.19 1.43 6.14
C TYR A 8 -31.47 0.44 7.07
N LYS A 9 -31.93 -0.82 7.07
CA LYS A 9 -31.03 -1.93 7.37
C LYS A 9 -30.37 -2.31 6.05
N GLU A 10 -29.05 -2.24 6.04
CA GLU A 10 -28.13 -2.65 4.95
C GLU A 10 -27.84 -1.61 3.87
N ILE A 11 -26.92 -0.69 4.17
CA ILE A 11 -25.94 -0.26 3.16
C ILE A 11 -24.57 -0.60 3.71
N LYS A 12 -24.16 -1.86 3.49
CA LYS A 12 -22.77 -2.28 3.58
C LYS A 12 -22.14 -1.86 2.26
N VAL A 13 -21.40 -0.75 2.19
CA VAL A 13 -20.50 -0.54 1.05
C VAL A 13 -19.34 -1.50 1.27
N PRO A 14 -19.23 -2.61 0.50
CA PRO A 14 -18.20 -3.60 0.75
C PRO A 14 -16.90 -3.11 0.12
N ALA A 15 -15.82 -3.27 0.87
CA ALA A 15 -14.50 -3.37 0.28
C ALA A 15 -14.55 -4.38 -0.86
N ILE A 16 -14.22 -3.95 -2.08
CA ILE A 16 -13.76 -4.90 -3.09
C ILE A 16 -12.43 -5.41 -2.52
N VAL A 17 -12.31 -6.72 -2.36
CA VAL A 17 -11.04 -7.37 -2.05
C VAL A 17 -10.93 -8.49 -3.06
N ALA A 18 -10.51 -8.13 -4.27
CA ALA A 18 -10.15 -9.10 -5.29
C ALA A 18 -8.66 -9.38 -5.16
N ILE A 19 -8.29 -10.66 -5.14
CA ILE A 19 -6.93 -11.11 -4.92
C ILE A 19 -6.53 -11.98 -6.10
N THR A 20 -5.43 -11.63 -6.74
CA THR A 20 -4.86 -12.45 -7.83
C THR A 20 -4.10 -13.62 -7.22
N ASP A 21 -4.38 -14.85 -7.65
CA ASP A 21 -3.72 -16.05 -7.13
C ASP A 21 -2.77 -16.66 -8.19
N VAL A 22 -1.47 -16.65 -7.88
CA VAL A 22 -0.47 -17.64 -8.32
C VAL A 22 -0.06 -17.60 -9.81
N SER A 23 -0.03 -16.43 -10.45
CA SER A 23 0.67 -16.22 -11.73
C SER A 23 2.02 -15.52 -11.53
N ALA A 24 2.89 -15.48 -12.56
CA ALA A 24 4.11 -14.67 -12.49
C ALA A 24 3.72 -13.20 -12.21
N TYR A 25 4.52 -12.47 -11.42
CA TYR A 25 4.20 -11.13 -10.91
C TYR A 25 3.53 -10.20 -11.94
N VAL A 26 4.05 -10.17 -13.18
CA VAL A 26 3.49 -9.38 -14.29
C VAL A 26 2.05 -9.76 -14.62
N TYR A 27 1.74 -11.05 -14.75
CA TYR A 27 0.40 -11.52 -15.08
C TYR A 27 -0.58 -11.22 -13.97
N ALA A 28 -0.17 -11.42 -12.72
CA ALA A 28 -0.96 -11.05 -11.55
C ALA A 28 -1.26 -9.55 -11.54
N ARG A 29 -0.31 -8.72 -11.98
CA ARG A 29 -0.55 -7.30 -12.12
C ARG A 29 -1.57 -6.97 -13.23
N GLU A 30 -1.45 -7.60 -14.40
CA GLU A 30 -2.42 -7.44 -15.49
C GLU A 30 -3.83 -7.87 -15.08
N ASP A 31 -3.95 -9.00 -14.39
CA ASP A 31 -5.21 -9.50 -13.85
C ASP A 31 -5.81 -8.50 -12.85
N ALA A 32 -4.98 -7.92 -11.99
CA ALA A 32 -5.40 -6.90 -11.04
C ALA A 32 -5.86 -5.60 -11.72
N ASP A 33 -5.20 -5.17 -12.80
CA ASP A 33 -5.62 -4.00 -13.58
C ASP A 33 -6.97 -4.27 -14.28
N ALA A 34 -7.16 -5.48 -14.80
CA ALA A 34 -8.42 -5.91 -15.41
C ALA A 34 -9.56 -5.94 -14.38
N LEU A 35 -9.32 -6.51 -13.20
CA LEU A 35 -10.27 -6.55 -12.08
C LEU A 35 -10.61 -5.15 -11.56
N ALA A 36 -9.61 -4.27 -11.43
CA ALA A 36 -9.83 -2.87 -11.06
C ALA A 36 -10.76 -2.17 -12.06
N LYS A 37 -10.55 -2.38 -13.36
CA LYS A 37 -11.42 -1.83 -14.41
C LYS A 37 -12.82 -2.43 -14.38
N GLU A 38 -12.95 -3.74 -14.24
CA GLU A 38 -14.24 -4.45 -14.21
C GLU A 38 -15.12 -3.99 -13.04
N HIS A 39 -14.50 -3.77 -11.88
CA HIS A 39 -15.21 -3.46 -10.64
C HIS A 39 -15.17 -1.98 -10.25
N ASN A 40 -14.72 -1.08 -11.14
CA ASN A 40 -14.53 0.34 -10.83
C ASN A 40 -13.69 0.56 -9.55
N GLY A 41 -12.69 -0.30 -9.34
CA GLY A 41 -11.77 -0.29 -8.23
C GLY A 41 -10.40 0.28 -8.61
N VAL A 42 -9.48 0.22 -7.66
CA VAL A 42 -8.05 0.53 -7.84
C VAL A 42 -7.21 -0.54 -7.20
N ILE A 43 -6.02 -0.79 -7.74
CA ILE A 43 -5.04 -1.63 -7.04
C ILE A 43 -4.54 -0.85 -5.82
N ALA A 44 -4.68 -1.45 -4.64
CA ALA A 44 -4.29 -0.82 -3.39
C ALA A 44 -2.79 -0.48 -3.41
N ASP A 45 -2.45 0.76 -3.13
CA ASP A 45 -1.14 1.10 -2.56
C ASP A 45 -1.12 0.74 -1.07
N MET A 46 0.04 0.89 -0.43
CA MET A 46 0.17 0.50 0.98
C MET A 46 -0.79 1.25 1.93
N PRO A 47 -0.99 2.58 1.84
CA PRO A 47 -1.96 3.28 2.68
C PRO A 47 -3.39 2.74 2.51
N ARG A 48 -3.83 2.51 1.27
CA ARG A 48 -5.17 1.95 0.99
C ARG A 48 -5.30 0.52 1.51
N LEU A 49 -4.26 -0.30 1.35
CA LEU A 49 -4.24 -1.66 1.89
C LEU A 49 -4.40 -1.63 3.41
N ILE A 50 -3.62 -0.79 4.11
CA ILE A 50 -3.67 -0.64 5.57
C ILE A 50 -5.06 -0.21 6.03
N ALA A 51 -5.71 0.74 5.34
CA ALA A 51 -7.07 1.16 5.67
C ALA A 51 -8.06 -0.02 5.61
N GLU A 52 -7.93 -0.88 4.61
CA GLU A 52 -8.79 -2.07 4.46
C GLU A 52 -8.51 -3.16 5.51
N LEU A 53 -7.27 -3.28 6.00
CA LEU A 53 -6.94 -4.20 7.09
C LEU A 53 -7.65 -3.85 8.42
N GLY A 54 -8.18 -2.64 8.56
CA GLY A 54 -9.06 -2.27 9.67
C GLY A 54 -10.39 -3.02 9.67
N ASN A 55 -10.82 -3.59 8.53
CA ASN A 55 -11.98 -4.47 8.45
C ASN A 55 -11.57 -5.92 8.71
N ALA A 56 -12.05 -6.53 9.80
CA ALA A 56 -11.69 -7.89 10.18
C ALA A 56 -11.93 -8.95 9.07
N LYS A 57 -12.96 -8.78 8.23
CA LYS A 57 -13.22 -9.72 7.11
C LYS A 57 -12.21 -9.55 5.99
N ALA A 58 -11.93 -8.30 5.59
CA ALA A 58 -10.93 -7.99 4.58
C ALA A 58 -9.53 -8.43 5.06
N ARG A 59 -9.21 -8.15 6.33
CA ARG A 59 -7.97 -8.58 6.98
C ARG A 59 -7.75 -10.08 6.87
N THR A 60 -8.75 -10.91 7.21
CA THR A 60 -8.62 -12.37 7.10
C THR A 60 -8.32 -12.82 5.67
N ALA A 61 -8.89 -12.16 4.66
CA ALA A 61 -8.61 -12.47 3.26
C ALA A 61 -7.20 -12.00 2.85
N ILE A 62 -6.84 -10.75 3.16
CA ILE A 62 -5.56 -10.13 2.76
C ILE A 62 -4.38 -10.79 3.50
N ARG A 63 -4.49 -11.00 4.81
CA ARG A 63 -3.40 -11.48 5.69
C ARG A 63 -3.17 -13.00 5.66
N LYS A 64 -3.73 -13.70 4.68
CA LYS A 64 -3.55 -15.15 4.53
C LYS A 64 -2.14 -15.55 4.09
N ARG A 65 -1.48 -14.69 3.30
CA ARG A 65 -0.11 -14.89 2.78
C ARG A 65 0.65 -13.56 2.74
N TYR A 66 0.83 -12.96 1.58
CA TYR A 66 1.40 -11.63 1.42
C TYR A 66 0.53 -10.82 0.46
N ALA A 67 0.57 -9.50 0.53
CA ALA A 67 -0.15 -8.64 -0.40
C ALA A 67 0.85 -7.71 -1.08
N ASP A 68 0.97 -7.86 -2.40
CA ASP A 68 1.63 -6.88 -3.25
C ASP A 68 0.74 -5.66 -3.39
N VAL A 69 1.39 -4.49 -3.40
CA VAL A 69 0.69 -3.22 -3.50
C VAL A 69 1.20 -2.41 -4.66
N ASN A 70 0.41 -1.42 -5.08
CA ASN A 70 0.83 -0.38 -6.00
C ASN A 70 1.72 0.65 -5.30
N SER A 71 2.70 0.20 -4.51
CA SER A 71 3.73 1.06 -3.90
C SER A 71 5.10 0.49 -4.19
N ALA A 72 6.08 1.37 -4.31
CA ALA A 72 7.46 0.98 -4.57
C ALA A 72 8.42 1.87 -3.79
N GLU A 73 9.49 1.27 -3.30
CA GLU A 73 10.63 2.00 -2.76
C GLU A 73 11.65 2.26 -3.85
N TYR A 74 12.31 3.40 -3.75
CA TYR A 74 13.29 3.86 -4.69
C TYR A 74 14.52 4.36 -3.93
N GLN A 75 15.69 4.11 -4.48
CA GLN A 75 16.95 4.63 -3.99
C GLN A 75 17.79 5.12 -5.17
N GLY A 76 18.59 6.16 -4.95
CA GLY A 76 19.45 6.70 -5.99
C GLY A 76 20.22 7.93 -5.55
N GLN A 77 20.95 8.52 -6.48
CA GLN A 77 21.74 9.73 -6.23
C GLN A 77 21.16 10.93 -6.98
N THR A 78 21.20 12.06 -6.30
CA THR A 78 20.98 13.39 -6.89
C THR A 78 22.24 14.23 -6.71
N GLU A 79 22.27 15.42 -7.30
CA GLU A 79 23.34 16.40 -7.05
C GLU A 79 23.45 16.77 -5.56
N GLU A 80 22.36 16.59 -4.82
CA GLU A 80 22.25 16.91 -3.40
C GLU A 80 22.62 15.76 -2.45
N GLY A 81 22.90 14.57 -2.97
CA GLY A 81 23.24 13.40 -2.17
C GLY A 81 22.36 12.18 -2.42
N ARG A 82 22.48 11.20 -1.53
CA ARG A 82 21.71 9.95 -1.55
C ARG A 82 20.27 10.22 -1.17
N VAL A 83 19.35 9.73 -2.00
CA VAL A 83 17.92 9.89 -1.80
C VAL A 83 17.26 8.53 -1.69
N TYR A 84 16.34 8.44 -0.75
CA TYR A 84 15.38 7.35 -0.63
C TYR A 84 13.96 7.91 -0.78
N ALA A 85 13.11 7.20 -1.51
CA ALA A 85 11.74 7.61 -1.72
C ALA A 85 10.80 6.40 -1.75
N VAL A 86 9.53 6.62 -1.38
CA VAL A 86 8.46 5.64 -1.50
C VAL A 86 7.34 6.26 -2.31
N GLY A 87 7.00 5.65 -3.44
CA GLY A 87 5.87 6.05 -4.26
C GLY A 87 4.61 5.25 -3.91
N HIS A 88 3.49 5.93 -3.70
CA HIS A 88 2.17 5.34 -3.51
C HIS A 88 1.31 5.63 -4.73
N SER A 89 1.12 4.60 -5.56
CA SER A 89 0.54 4.72 -6.90
C SER A 89 1.28 5.70 -7.83
N LEU A 90 2.51 6.08 -7.46
CA LEU A 90 3.37 7.00 -8.20
C LEU A 90 4.74 6.38 -8.47
N GLY A 91 5.27 6.66 -9.66
CA GLY A 91 6.64 6.36 -10.05
C GLY A 91 6.76 5.24 -11.10
N PRO A 92 7.98 4.98 -11.59
CA PRO A 92 8.18 4.09 -12.72
C PRO A 92 7.75 2.64 -12.47
N LEU A 93 7.73 2.18 -11.22
CA LEU A 93 7.44 0.78 -10.89
C LEU A 93 5.98 0.52 -10.50
N THR A 94 5.10 1.51 -10.64
CA THR A 94 3.66 1.38 -10.37
C THR A 94 2.84 1.10 -11.64
N THR A 95 3.50 0.92 -12.79
CA THR A 95 2.86 0.59 -14.07
C THR A 95 3.28 -0.78 -14.60
N THR A 96 2.32 -1.50 -15.17
CA THR A 96 2.48 -2.86 -15.67
C THR A 96 3.44 -2.93 -16.84
N GLU A 97 3.40 -1.95 -17.74
CA GLU A 97 4.28 -1.83 -18.89
C GLU A 97 5.74 -1.72 -18.46
N ARG A 98 6.04 -0.86 -17.48
CA ARG A 98 7.41 -0.65 -17.04
C ARG A 98 7.95 -1.83 -16.22
N ILE A 99 7.09 -2.49 -15.44
CA ILE A 99 7.43 -3.74 -14.77
C ILE A 99 7.79 -4.81 -15.81
N LYS A 100 6.96 -5.00 -16.86
CA LYS A 100 7.23 -5.94 -17.97
C LYS A 100 8.57 -5.69 -18.66
N GLN A 101 8.89 -4.43 -18.93
CA GLN A 101 10.16 -4.04 -19.55
C GLN A 101 11.35 -4.30 -18.61
N GLY A 102 11.16 -4.02 -17.31
CA GLY A 102 12.21 -4.12 -16.31
C GLY A 102 12.51 -5.54 -15.86
N ILE A 103 11.52 -6.44 -15.82
CA ILE A 103 11.64 -7.74 -15.14
C ILE A 103 12.75 -8.65 -15.69
N LYS A 104 13.19 -8.42 -16.94
CA LYS A 104 14.33 -9.12 -17.56
C LYS A 104 15.69 -8.62 -17.10
N ASN A 105 15.74 -7.44 -16.49
CA ASN A 105 16.92 -6.72 -16.03
C ASN A 105 16.88 -6.51 -14.51
N ILE A 106 16.32 -7.47 -13.77
CA ILE A 106 16.36 -7.44 -12.31
C ILE A 106 17.82 -7.63 -11.87
N HIS A 107 18.31 -6.66 -11.11
CA HIS A 107 19.62 -6.76 -10.48
C HIS A 107 19.53 -7.61 -9.21
N MET A 108 20.69 -7.86 -8.61
CA MET A 108 20.79 -8.49 -7.31
C MET A 108 19.77 -7.89 -6.33
N TYR A 109 19.07 -8.75 -5.58
CA TYR A 109 18.09 -8.38 -4.55
C TYR A 109 16.75 -7.80 -5.03
N GLY A 110 16.37 -8.02 -6.29
CA GLY A 110 15.02 -7.70 -6.76
C GLY A 110 14.81 -6.25 -7.18
N PHE A 111 15.86 -5.45 -7.24
CA PHE A 111 15.80 -4.05 -7.68
C PHE A 111 15.81 -3.97 -9.21
N LEU A 112 14.90 -3.16 -9.75
CA LEU A 112 14.91 -2.73 -11.13
C LEU A 112 15.68 -1.42 -11.24
N SER A 113 16.67 -1.40 -12.14
CA SER A 113 17.36 -0.16 -12.49
C SER A 113 16.42 0.80 -13.18
N LEU A 114 16.51 2.07 -12.81
CA LEU A 114 15.89 3.20 -13.48
C LEU A 114 16.96 3.90 -14.32
N ASN A 115 16.62 4.21 -15.58
CA ASN A 115 17.51 5.04 -16.38
C ASN A 115 17.52 6.50 -15.85
N ALA A 116 18.51 7.29 -16.26
CA ALA A 116 18.68 8.66 -15.78
C ALA A 116 17.44 9.53 -16.02
N THR A 117 16.74 9.33 -17.14
CA THR A 117 15.51 10.08 -17.47
C THR A 117 14.35 9.67 -16.55
N GLU A 118 14.15 8.38 -16.29
CA GLU A 118 13.12 7.88 -15.37
C GLU A 118 13.35 8.41 -13.95
N TRP A 119 14.60 8.34 -13.48
CA TRP A 119 14.99 8.86 -12.18
C TRP A 119 14.75 10.36 -12.07
N LYS A 120 15.23 11.13 -13.05
CA LYS A 120 15.06 12.60 -13.07
C LYS A 120 13.59 13.00 -13.14
N THR A 121 12.78 12.31 -13.93
CA THR A 121 11.33 12.57 -14.03
C THR A 121 10.63 12.27 -12.71
N PHE A 122 10.96 11.15 -12.07
CA PHE A 122 10.39 10.78 -10.78
C PHE A 122 10.78 11.78 -9.68
N MET A 123 12.05 12.17 -9.61
CA MET A 123 12.53 13.11 -8.59
C MET A 123 12.02 14.55 -8.76
N ASN A 124 11.64 14.95 -9.97
CA ASN A 124 11.05 16.28 -10.25
C ASN A 124 9.52 16.26 -10.28
N ASN A 125 8.90 15.17 -9.85
CA ASN A 125 7.45 15.08 -9.84
C ASN A 125 6.86 16.04 -8.77
N PRO A 126 5.83 16.85 -9.10
CA PRO A 126 5.26 17.83 -8.17
C PRO A 126 4.46 17.21 -7.01
N GLU A 127 4.11 15.92 -7.09
CA GLU A 127 3.49 15.14 -6.02
C GLU A 127 4.53 14.47 -5.08
N MET A 128 5.79 14.90 -5.15
CA MET A 128 6.86 14.54 -4.20
C MET A 128 6.72 15.35 -2.91
N VAL A 129 6.56 14.66 -1.78
CA VAL A 129 6.37 15.23 -0.46
C VAL A 129 7.58 14.93 0.43
N PRO A 130 8.19 15.93 1.09
CA PRO A 130 9.26 15.68 2.04
C PRO A 130 8.78 14.85 3.23
N LEU A 131 9.62 13.93 3.74
CA LEU A 131 9.34 13.13 4.93
C LEU A 131 8.91 14.00 6.15
N ASP A 132 9.50 15.17 6.31
CA ASP A 132 9.16 16.09 7.40
C ASP A 132 7.70 16.53 7.38
N ASP A 133 7.07 16.64 6.22
CA ASP A 133 5.65 17.00 6.13
C ASP A 133 4.76 15.82 6.48
N ILE A 134 5.19 14.58 6.19
CA ILE A 134 4.53 13.37 6.68
C ILE A 134 4.60 13.29 8.20
N LYS A 135 5.76 13.62 8.79
CA LYS A 135 5.94 13.72 10.25
C LYS A 135 5.08 14.81 10.89
N LYS A 136 4.67 15.84 10.13
CA LYS A 136 3.72 16.88 10.56
C LYS A 136 2.24 16.51 10.31
N GLY A 137 1.97 15.31 9.78
CA GLY A 137 0.61 14.80 9.59
C GLY A 137 0.04 14.95 8.18
N PHE A 138 0.86 15.24 7.17
CA PHE A 138 0.39 15.16 5.78
C PHE A 138 -0.11 13.75 5.44
N SER A 139 -1.21 13.69 4.71
CA SER A 139 -1.73 12.48 4.07
C SER A 139 -2.43 12.86 2.76
N SER A 140 -2.46 11.95 1.79
CA SER A 140 -3.07 12.19 0.48
C SER A 140 -3.95 11.02 0.05
N SER A 141 -5.06 11.33 -0.60
CA SER A 141 -5.86 10.37 -1.34
C SER A 141 -5.49 10.26 -2.82
N GLN A 142 -4.70 11.20 -3.33
CA GLN A 142 -4.17 11.16 -4.69
C GLN A 142 -2.82 10.45 -4.71
N PRO A 143 -2.38 9.89 -5.85
CA PRO A 143 -1.02 9.38 -6.00
C PRO A 143 0.03 10.40 -5.55
N TYR A 144 1.03 9.95 -4.82
CA TYR A 144 2.09 10.79 -4.27
C TYR A 144 3.33 9.95 -3.98
N ALA A 145 4.46 10.60 -3.74
CA ALA A 145 5.64 9.93 -3.21
C ALA A 145 6.22 10.71 -2.05
N ILE A 146 6.78 9.98 -1.09
CA ILE A 146 7.48 10.55 0.05
C ILE A 146 8.97 10.42 -0.21
N PHE A 147 9.76 11.46 0.05
CA PHE A 147 11.21 11.41 -0.14
C PHE A 147 11.97 11.90 1.08
N ALA A 148 13.20 11.40 1.22
CA ALA A 148 14.19 11.88 2.17
C ALA A 148 15.58 11.87 1.55
N ASN A 149 16.35 12.94 1.78
CA ASN A 149 17.77 13.01 1.49
C ASN A 149 18.54 12.41 2.67
N LEU A 150 19.10 11.22 2.50
CA LEU A 150 19.75 10.48 3.59
C LEU A 150 21.06 11.11 4.09
N ASP A 151 21.63 12.04 3.33
CA ASP A 151 22.88 12.71 3.70
C ASP A 151 22.62 14.05 4.42
N LYS A 152 21.42 14.62 4.29
CA LYS A 152 21.06 15.93 4.86
C LYS A 152 19.96 15.85 5.91
N ASP A 153 18.99 14.97 5.70
CA ASP A 153 17.84 14.82 6.58
C ASP A 153 18.24 13.93 7.76
N ASN A 154 17.76 14.26 8.96
CA ASN A 154 17.95 13.43 10.15
C ASN A 154 16.94 12.26 10.11
N VAL A 155 17.21 11.26 9.27
CA VAL A 155 16.35 10.10 9.05
C VAL A 155 16.73 8.95 9.98
N VAL A 156 15.75 8.38 10.65
CA VAL A 156 15.91 7.20 11.50
C VAL A 156 15.45 5.96 10.73
N ILE A 157 16.40 5.15 10.26
CA ILE A 157 16.11 3.88 9.59
C ILE A 157 16.78 2.76 10.40
N ASN A 158 16.01 1.75 10.83
CA ASN A 158 16.60 0.62 11.55
C ASN A 158 17.43 -0.27 10.62
N ASP A 159 18.08 -1.27 11.19
CA ASP A 159 18.71 -2.32 10.38
C ASP A 159 17.64 -3.28 9.82
N SER A 160 17.96 -3.88 8.68
CA SER A 160 17.13 -4.93 8.08
C SER A 160 16.95 -6.09 9.06
N GLY A 161 15.71 -6.51 9.31
CA GLY A 161 15.44 -7.64 10.19
C GLY A 161 14.11 -7.55 10.92
N LEU A 162 14.11 -7.98 12.18
CA LEU A 162 12.93 -8.03 13.04
C LEU A 162 12.92 -6.82 13.97
N LEU A 163 11.81 -6.08 13.98
CA LEU A 163 11.60 -4.90 14.81
C LEU A 163 10.53 -5.17 15.85
N ASP A 164 10.76 -4.77 17.09
CA ASP A 164 9.69 -4.65 18.10
C ASP A 164 8.84 -3.39 17.86
N TYR A 165 7.84 -3.16 18.72
CA TYR A 165 6.94 -2.02 18.59
C TYR A 165 7.66 -0.66 18.61
N ASP A 166 8.61 -0.47 19.52
CA ASP A 166 9.28 0.83 19.69
C ASP A 166 10.20 1.13 18.50
N HIS A 167 10.92 0.13 18.01
CA HIS A 167 11.75 0.28 16.82
C HIS A 167 10.88 0.49 15.57
N PHE A 168 9.77 -0.23 15.44
CA PHE A 168 8.79 -0.04 14.36
C PHE A 168 8.25 1.39 14.31
N MET A 169 7.86 1.95 15.46
CA MET A 169 7.27 3.28 15.55
C MET A 169 8.29 4.42 15.39
N LYS A 170 9.59 4.14 15.57
CA LYS A 170 10.66 5.12 15.34
C LYS A 170 11.23 5.09 13.92
N ASP A 171 10.91 4.05 13.15
CA ASP A 171 11.43 3.88 11.81
C ASP A 171 10.74 4.82 10.80
N ASP A 172 11.51 5.74 10.25
CA ASP A 172 11.07 6.68 9.22
C ASP A 172 10.81 5.99 7.89
N ARG A 173 11.56 4.93 7.56
CA ARG A 173 11.29 4.13 6.36
C ARG A 173 9.89 3.50 6.46
N LEU A 174 9.53 2.97 7.63
CA LEU A 174 8.20 2.41 7.82
C LEU A 174 7.10 3.47 7.81
N LEU A 175 7.39 4.70 8.26
CA LEU A 175 6.47 5.83 8.08
C LEU A 175 6.26 6.14 6.60
N MET A 176 7.33 6.20 5.82
CA MET A 176 7.26 6.42 4.37
C MET A 176 6.50 5.28 3.68
N VAL A 177 6.73 4.03 4.07
CA VAL A 177 6.01 2.88 3.51
C VAL A 177 4.53 2.86 3.90
N ALA A 178 4.18 3.21 5.13
CA ALA A 178 2.79 3.31 5.55
C ALA A 178 2.07 4.52 4.93
N GLY A 179 2.82 5.54 4.51
CA GLY A 179 2.36 6.76 3.82
C GLY A 179 1.82 7.87 4.73
N SER A 180 1.52 7.57 6.00
CA SER A 180 1.11 8.58 6.99
C SER A 180 1.32 8.08 8.43
N LEU A 181 1.30 9.01 9.38
CA LEU A 181 1.31 8.68 10.81
C LEU A 181 0.13 7.78 11.19
N GLU A 182 -1.07 8.13 10.74
CA GLU A 182 -2.31 7.37 11.02
C GLU A 182 -2.23 5.96 10.44
N SER A 183 -1.79 5.82 9.20
CA SER A 183 -1.58 4.50 8.58
C SER A 183 -0.58 3.66 9.38
N ARG A 184 0.54 4.26 9.81
CA ARG A 184 1.56 3.55 10.60
C ARG A 184 1.02 3.10 11.96
N GLU A 185 0.24 3.94 12.63
CA GLU A 185 -0.42 3.60 13.89
C GLU A 185 -1.46 2.49 13.72
N ASN A 186 -2.27 2.56 12.66
CA ASN A 186 -3.29 1.56 12.35
C ASN A 186 -2.66 0.19 12.12
N ILE A 187 -1.63 0.11 11.27
CA ILE A 187 -0.94 -1.17 11.03
C ILE A 187 -0.21 -1.65 12.28
N ALA A 188 0.38 -0.77 13.09
CA ALA A 188 1.00 -1.16 14.36
C ALA A 188 -0.04 -1.73 15.34
N ASN A 189 -1.24 -1.15 15.42
CA ASN A 189 -2.33 -1.68 16.24
C ASN A 189 -2.72 -3.09 15.80
N ILE A 190 -2.88 -3.30 14.49
CA ILE A 190 -3.21 -4.61 13.92
C ILE A 190 -2.12 -5.63 14.26
N LEU A 191 -0.85 -5.31 14.02
CA LEU A 191 0.25 -6.25 14.16
C LEU A 191 0.58 -6.57 15.63
N PHE A 192 0.70 -5.55 16.47
CA PHE A 192 1.21 -5.72 17.85
C PHE A 192 0.11 -5.92 18.88
N LYS A 193 -1.12 -5.41 18.67
CA LYS A 193 -2.22 -5.56 19.63
C LYS A 193 -3.22 -6.63 19.22
N GLU A 194 -3.65 -6.64 17.97
CA GLU A 194 -4.68 -7.59 17.51
C GLU A 194 -4.09 -8.95 17.14
N GLU A 195 -3.04 -8.98 16.32
CA GLU A 195 -2.28 -10.20 15.99
C GLU A 195 -1.28 -10.60 17.09
N LYS A 196 -1.09 -9.74 18.10
CA LYS A 196 -0.22 -9.97 19.27
C LYS A 196 1.22 -10.38 18.89
N ARG A 197 1.74 -9.83 17.80
CA ARG A 197 3.12 -10.07 17.40
C ARG A 197 4.05 -9.36 18.38
N ARG A 198 5.11 -10.05 18.78
CA ARG A 198 6.20 -9.44 19.56
C ARG A 198 7.14 -8.62 18.67
N VAL A 199 7.38 -9.11 17.47
CA VAL A 199 8.25 -8.50 16.46
C VAL A 199 7.65 -8.66 15.07
N VAL A 200 8.04 -7.78 14.15
CA VAL A 200 7.61 -7.78 12.75
C VAL A 200 8.80 -7.60 11.82
N GLY A 201 8.73 -8.16 10.62
CA GLY A 201 9.77 -7.98 9.60
C GLY A 201 9.84 -6.56 9.03
N SER A 202 11.05 -6.05 8.83
CA SER A 202 11.33 -4.87 8.01
C SER A 202 12.64 -5.16 7.27
N TYR A 203 12.55 -5.71 6.05
CA TYR A 203 13.75 -6.10 5.32
C TYR A 203 14.06 -5.15 4.18
N HIS A 204 15.24 -4.55 4.20
CA HIS A 204 15.69 -3.58 3.21
C HIS A 204 17.22 -3.54 3.13
N ARG A 205 17.76 -2.94 2.06
CA ARG A 205 19.21 -2.85 1.85
C ARG A 205 19.74 -1.42 1.76
N ILE A 206 18.97 -0.46 2.26
CA ILE A 206 19.32 0.97 2.31
C ILE A 206 20.71 1.20 2.93
N LYS A 207 21.16 0.34 3.85
CA LYS A 207 22.47 0.44 4.51
C LYS A 207 23.58 -0.43 3.90
N GLU A 208 23.26 -1.32 2.95
CA GLU A 208 24.15 -2.42 2.54
C GLU A 208 24.81 -2.26 1.16
N GLY A 209 24.46 -1.24 0.36
CA GLY A 209 24.89 -1.20 -1.04
C GLY A 209 25.02 0.16 -1.70
N THR A 210 25.49 0.14 -2.94
CA THR A 210 25.60 1.28 -3.85
C THR A 210 24.23 1.91 -4.14
N PHE A 211 24.14 3.24 -4.01
CA PHE A 211 22.93 4.03 -4.30
C PHE A 211 22.74 4.23 -5.81
N ASN A 212 22.58 3.13 -6.53
CA ASN A 212 22.21 3.17 -7.93
C ASN A 212 20.73 3.53 -8.06
N ASN A 213 20.38 4.34 -9.06
CA ASN A 213 19.00 4.73 -9.37
C ASN A 213 18.18 3.47 -9.68
N SER A 214 17.43 3.01 -8.68
CA SER A 214 16.76 1.72 -8.71
C SER A 214 15.56 1.73 -7.78
N GLY A 215 14.66 0.78 -7.96
CA GLY A 215 13.54 0.60 -7.05
C GLY A 215 13.03 -0.82 -7.03
N ARG A 216 12.13 -1.09 -6.10
CA ARG A 216 11.43 -2.37 -5.97
C ARG A 216 10.00 -2.15 -5.45
N PRO A 217 9.05 -3.04 -5.78
CA PRO A 217 7.72 -3.01 -5.18
C PRO A 217 7.81 -3.26 -3.68
N VAL A 218 6.90 -2.64 -2.94
CA VAL A 218 6.65 -2.97 -1.56
C VAL A 218 5.59 -4.06 -1.49
N PHE A 219 5.69 -4.94 -0.50
CA PHE A 219 4.60 -5.84 -0.15
C PHE A 219 4.48 -6.02 1.36
N LEU A 220 3.29 -6.43 1.80
CA LEU A 220 3.01 -6.74 3.20
C LEU A 220 2.98 -8.26 3.39
N ASP A 221 3.94 -8.81 4.14
CA ASP A 221 3.99 -10.24 4.45
C ASP A 221 3.23 -10.57 5.74
N SER A 222 2.49 -11.67 5.74
CA SER A 222 1.79 -12.20 6.92
C SER A 222 2.59 -13.27 7.65
N SER A 223 3.65 -13.83 7.08
CA SER A 223 4.49 -14.80 7.78
C SER A 223 5.34 -14.09 8.84
N TYR A 224 6.11 -13.08 8.42
CA TYR A 224 6.86 -12.21 9.34
C TYR A 224 6.07 -10.99 9.80
N GLY A 225 4.85 -10.82 9.30
CA GLY A 225 3.90 -9.82 9.76
C GLY A 225 4.32 -8.39 9.46
N GLY A 226 5.19 -8.18 8.49
CA GLY A 226 5.88 -6.91 8.30
C GLY A 226 6.06 -6.56 6.83
N PHE A 227 6.89 -5.55 6.59
CA PHE A 227 7.09 -4.97 5.27
C PHE A 227 8.30 -5.61 4.61
N ASP A 228 8.06 -6.10 3.39
CA ASP A 228 9.04 -6.76 2.52
C ASP A 228 9.72 -7.95 3.18
N SER A 229 9.22 -9.17 3.00
CA SER A 229 9.88 -10.38 3.52
C SER A 229 11.14 -10.77 2.74
N LYS A 230 12.21 -11.11 3.47
CA LYS A 230 13.39 -11.86 2.99
C LYS A 230 13.99 -11.37 1.66
N ASP A 231 14.91 -10.43 1.73
CA ASP A 231 16.15 -10.26 0.93
C ASP A 231 16.17 -10.41 -0.61
N GLY A 232 15.09 -10.77 -1.29
CA GLY A 232 15.07 -11.03 -2.73
C GLY A 232 13.75 -11.52 -3.32
N SER A 233 12.62 -11.48 -2.61
CA SER A 233 11.36 -12.03 -3.14
C SER A 233 10.66 -11.17 -4.18
N GLY A 234 10.87 -9.84 -4.22
CA GLY A 234 10.13 -8.86 -5.04
C GLY A 234 9.44 -9.39 -6.31
N TYR A 235 10.09 -9.27 -7.46
CA TYR A 235 9.53 -9.73 -8.75
C TYR A 235 9.67 -11.24 -9.02
N TYR A 236 10.36 -11.97 -8.14
CA TYR A 236 10.69 -13.39 -8.33
C TYR A 236 9.63 -14.33 -7.75
N GLU A 237 8.77 -13.81 -6.87
CA GLU A 237 7.61 -14.55 -6.36
C GLU A 237 6.37 -14.30 -7.24
N ARG A 238 5.33 -15.10 -7.00
CA ARG A 238 4.03 -14.94 -7.66
C ARG A 238 3.40 -13.63 -7.19
N GLY A 239 2.71 -12.89 -8.05
CA GLY A 239 2.05 -11.65 -7.63
C GLY A 239 0.72 -11.93 -6.93
N ARG A 240 0.41 -11.15 -5.89
CA ARG A 240 -0.83 -11.18 -5.11
C ARG A 240 -1.28 -9.76 -4.80
N PHE A 241 -1.91 -9.12 -5.77
CA PHE A 241 -2.42 -7.76 -5.62
C PHE A 241 -3.79 -7.76 -4.96
N VAL A 242 -4.12 -6.64 -4.31
CA VAL A 242 -5.45 -6.39 -3.75
C VAL A 242 -6.08 -5.23 -4.49
N VAL A 243 -7.24 -5.47 -5.12
CA VAL A 243 -8.08 -4.41 -5.69
C VAL A 243 -9.08 -3.97 -4.63
N VAL A 244 -9.16 -2.66 -4.39
CA VAL A 244 -10.01 -2.00 -3.40
C VAL A 244 -10.89 -0.93 -4.04
N ALA A 245 -11.87 -0.41 -3.29
CA ALA A 245 -12.65 0.73 -3.75
C ALA A 245 -11.75 1.98 -3.89
N PRO A 246 -11.98 2.88 -4.87
CA PRO A 246 -11.16 4.07 -5.07
C PRO A 246 -11.08 4.97 -3.83
N GLU A 247 -12.15 5.02 -3.04
CA GLU A 247 -12.28 5.79 -1.79
C GLU A 247 -11.70 5.09 -0.55
N ALA A 248 -11.02 3.94 -0.69
CA ALA A 248 -10.35 3.23 0.40
C ALA A 248 -9.12 3.99 0.92
N HIS A 249 -9.25 5.29 1.19
CA HIS A 249 -8.24 6.09 1.83
C HIS A 249 -8.47 6.13 3.33
N VAL A 250 -7.39 6.44 4.06
CA VAL A 250 -7.36 6.87 5.45
C VAL A 250 -8.77 7.25 5.92
N ARG A 251 -9.37 6.40 6.78
CA ARG A 251 -10.66 6.68 7.42
C ARG A 251 -10.42 7.81 8.42
N THR A 252 -10.23 9.02 7.89
CA THR A 252 -9.98 10.21 8.69
C THR A 252 -11.16 10.40 9.64
N GLY A 253 -10.86 10.39 10.94
CA GLY A 253 -11.66 11.08 11.95
C GLY A 253 -12.99 10.45 12.39
N TYR A 254 -13.23 9.15 12.17
CA TYR A 254 -14.42 8.50 12.71
C TYR A 254 -14.07 7.30 13.60
N SER A 255 -14.34 7.47 14.88
CA SER A 255 -14.24 6.46 15.94
C SER A 255 -15.02 5.19 15.61
N ASN A 256 -16.03 5.28 14.72
CA ASN A 256 -16.83 4.14 14.25
C ASN A 256 -17.58 4.43 12.92
N HIS A 257 -18.12 3.37 12.32
CA HIS A 257 -18.87 3.39 11.05
C HIS A 257 -20.11 4.32 11.03
N LYS A 258 -20.68 4.65 12.19
CA LYS A 258 -21.86 5.52 12.29
C LYS A 258 -21.51 6.97 11.96
N GLU A 259 -20.38 7.47 12.45
CA GLU A 259 -19.98 8.87 12.23
C GLU A 259 -19.61 9.13 10.75
N PHE A 260 -19.02 8.14 10.06
CA PHE A 260 -18.80 8.18 8.61
C PHE A 260 -20.09 8.30 7.81
N LEU A 261 -21.13 7.53 8.18
CA LEU A 261 -22.44 7.57 7.52
C LEU A 261 -23.15 8.90 7.78
N GLU A 262 -23.06 9.44 8.99
CA GLU A 262 -23.65 10.73 9.36
C GLU A 262 -23.04 11.89 8.57
N ALA A 263 -21.73 11.87 8.32
CA ALA A 263 -21.06 12.86 7.48
C ALA A 263 -21.44 12.75 6.00
N LYS A 264 -21.55 11.53 5.46
CA LYS A 264 -21.94 11.29 4.06
C LYS A 264 -23.40 11.65 3.78
N VAL A 265 -24.29 11.45 4.75
CA VAL A 265 -25.69 11.89 4.68
C VAL A 265 -25.75 13.41 4.67
N LYS A 266 -24.96 14.09 5.50
CA LYS A 266 -24.90 15.55 5.57
C LYS A 266 -24.42 16.19 4.25
N GLU A 267 -23.32 15.70 3.67
CA GLU A 267 -22.83 16.16 2.35
C GLU A 267 -23.86 15.96 1.23
N SER A 268 -24.58 14.83 1.25
CA SER A 268 -25.57 14.49 0.21
C SER A 268 -26.84 15.34 0.31
N MET A 269 -27.24 15.72 1.53
CA MET A 269 -28.37 16.62 1.76
C MET A 269 -28.09 18.05 1.32
N ASP A 270 -26.85 18.52 1.48
CA ASP A 270 -26.44 19.87 1.10
C ASP A 270 -26.28 20.04 -0.43
N ALA A 271 -26.04 18.95 -1.18
CA ALA A 271 -25.73 19.00 -2.62
C ALA A 271 -26.90 18.69 -3.58
N ARG A 272 -28.07 18.21 -3.11
CA ARG A 272 -29.25 17.84 -3.94
C ARG A 272 -28.93 17.08 -5.25
N LYS A 273 -27.98 16.15 -5.25
CA LYS A 273 -27.71 15.26 -6.39
C LYS A 273 -28.12 13.81 -6.09
N PRO A 274 -28.75 13.09 -7.03
CA PRO A 274 -29.00 11.65 -6.88
C PRO A 274 -27.68 10.88 -6.90
N ILE A 275 -27.50 9.96 -5.96
CA ILE A 275 -26.41 8.99 -5.98
C ILE A 275 -26.80 7.89 -6.98
N GLN A 276 -26.10 7.83 -8.10
CA GLN A 276 -26.22 6.74 -9.06
C GLN A 276 -25.22 5.64 -8.65
N VAL A 277 -25.73 4.59 -7.99
CA VAL A 277 -24.98 3.37 -7.65
C VAL A 277 -25.36 2.29 -8.65
N ASN A 278 -24.52 2.10 -9.67
CA ASN A 278 -24.61 0.97 -10.59
C ASN A 278 -23.63 -0.12 -10.15
N GLY A 279 -24.19 -1.29 -9.78
CA GLY A 279 -23.60 -2.61 -10.04
C GLY A 279 -22.60 -3.18 -9.02
N GLY A 280 -23.03 -4.23 -8.31
CA GLY A 280 -22.16 -5.36 -7.97
C GLY A 280 -21.78 -5.55 -6.50
N VAL A 281 -22.27 -6.65 -5.91
CA VAL A 281 -21.77 -7.30 -4.68
C VAL A 281 -20.83 -8.44 -5.10
N TYR A 282 -19.80 -8.83 -4.31
CA TYR A 282 -19.44 -10.22 -3.88
C TYR A 282 -18.14 -10.25 -3.04
N ALA A 283 -18.00 -11.28 -2.20
CA ALA A 283 -16.81 -11.67 -1.43
C ALA A 283 -16.42 -13.14 -1.74
N PHE A 284 -15.13 -13.48 -1.57
CA PHE A 284 -14.41 -14.79 -1.56
C PHE A 284 -13.63 -15.25 -2.82
N ILE A 285 -12.36 -15.68 -2.59
CA ILE A 285 -11.75 -16.85 -3.26
C ILE A 285 -11.06 -17.77 -2.21
N PRO A 286 -11.29 -19.11 -2.26
CA PRO A 286 -10.89 -20.09 -1.25
C PRO A 286 -9.46 -20.64 -1.44
N ASP A 287 -8.98 -21.33 -0.41
CA ASP A 287 -7.72 -22.09 -0.36
C ASP A 287 -7.86 -23.49 -0.98
N VAL A 288 -8.12 -23.63 -2.29
CA VAL A 288 -8.17 -24.97 -2.92
C VAL A 288 -7.72 -24.91 -4.38
N CYS A 289 -6.41 -25.09 -4.64
CA CYS A 289 -5.91 -25.75 -5.85
C CYS A 289 -4.40 -26.08 -5.81
N LEU A 290 -3.81 -26.31 -4.64
CA LEU A 290 -2.42 -26.79 -4.54
C LEU A 290 -2.22 -27.81 -3.40
N SER A 291 -2.92 -28.94 -3.47
CA SER A 291 -2.39 -30.21 -2.95
C SER A 291 -3.16 -31.43 -3.49
N LYS A 292 -2.55 -32.06 -4.50
CA LYS A 292 -2.43 -33.50 -4.76
C LYS A 292 -3.67 -34.44 -4.72
N ARG A 293 -3.74 -35.23 -5.80
CA ARG A 293 -4.43 -36.51 -6.05
C ARG A 293 -5.87 -36.43 -6.52
#